data_AF-A0A972WA35-F1
#
_entry.id   AF-A0A972WA35-F1
#
_cell.length_a   1.000
_cell.length_b   1.000
_cell.length_c   1.000
_cell.angle_alpha   90.00
_cell.angle_beta   90.00
_cell.angle_gamma   90.00
#
_symmetry.space_group_name_H-M   'P 1'
#
loop_
_entity.id
_entity.type
_entity.pdbx_description
1 polymer ?
#
loop_
_entity_poly.entity_id
_entity_poly.type
_entity_poly.pdbx_seq_one_letter_code
_entity_poly.pdbx_strand_id
1 'polypeptide(L)'
;MIHDHILNKFGVVNLRATKSRTPFLLQITVGATLACITHGANAQTAFQQAADGTVSMEMENFDQNVEGAGASWTLVSDADASSAMAMQAPGTGQPRLEYRVNFTRAGTHFVFVRAQGNSGGSNSMWLGFNGEFFLYNANINPLNSWQWEGGFAIDVPAVGEYTVTMVRRESDALGDKIVIKTSNVVPTGNGPVQSPRDGGGNNIPVVQIASPADGANFALGGLIDFSGTANDNEEGELSASLLWASDQDGPIGSGANFSTSLSAGTHIITASAEDSSFQIGSTAVTVTIDAPTNAAPIVTITSPADGSSFSDVETISFAGTASDTESGDVTASLRWISNIDGVIGSGSSFESSGLS
;
A
#
# COMPACT_ATOMS: atom_id res chain seq x y z
N MET A 1 18.27 16.25 60.18
CA MET A 1 19.05 15.72 59.04
C MET A 1 18.09 15.45 57.88
N ILE A 2 18.24 16.21 56.77
CA ILE A 2 17.99 15.86 55.35
C ILE A 2 16.53 15.50 54.95
N HIS A 3 15.80 16.39 54.24
CA HIS A 3 15.61 16.57 52.77
C HIS A 3 15.06 15.31 52.03
N ASP A 4 14.00 15.25 51.22
CA ASP A 4 13.34 16.06 50.17
C ASP A 4 13.45 15.36 48.79
N HIS A 5 12.33 15.36 48.06
CA HIS A 5 12.20 15.37 46.58
C HIS A 5 12.33 14.15 45.62
N ILE A 6 11.19 13.95 44.89
CA ILE A 6 10.98 13.65 43.44
C ILE A 6 10.62 12.21 43.01
N LEU A 7 9.31 12.01 42.80
CA LEU A 7 8.68 11.09 41.85
C LEU A 7 8.03 11.94 40.73
N ASN A 8 8.28 11.62 39.46
CA ASN A 8 7.64 12.20 38.25
C ASN A 8 8.15 11.38 37.03
N LYS A 9 7.45 11.04 35.95
CA LYS A 9 6.16 11.43 35.35
C LYS A 9 5.81 10.37 34.29
N PHE A 10 4.64 9.75 34.33
CA PHE A 10 3.82 9.45 33.14
C PHE A 10 2.36 9.48 33.59
N GLY A 11 1.66 10.55 33.25
CA GLY A 11 0.30 10.83 33.68
C GLY A 11 -0.71 9.99 32.92
N VAL A 12 -1.58 9.34 33.68
CA VAL A 12 -2.83 8.71 33.26
C VAL A 12 -3.70 9.74 32.54
N VAL A 13 -4.06 9.48 31.27
CA VAL A 13 -5.06 10.28 30.56
C VAL A 13 -6.45 9.78 30.94
N ASN A 14 -7.16 10.57 31.76
CA ASN A 14 -8.60 10.41 31.95
C ASN A 14 -9.33 11.08 30.77
N LEU A 15 -9.99 10.29 29.93
CA LEU A 15 -10.90 10.79 28.90
C LEU A 15 -12.21 11.22 29.56
N ARG A 16 -12.52 12.52 29.53
CA ARG A 16 -13.89 13.05 29.72
C ARG A 16 -14.33 13.68 28.41
N ALA A 17 -15.35 13.11 27.78
CA ALA A 17 -15.99 13.69 26.62
C ALA A 17 -16.83 14.92 27.04
N THR A 18 -16.46 16.11 26.57
CA THR A 18 -17.36 17.26 26.51
C THR A 18 -17.57 17.62 25.05
N LYS A 19 -18.84 17.65 24.64
CA LYS A 19 -19.27 17.98 23.28
C LYS A 19 -19.04 19.47 23.04
N SER A 20 -18.02 19.83 22.28
CA SER A 20 -17.84 21.20 21.77
C SER A 20 -17.37 21.18 20.32
N ARG A 21 -18.13 21.83 19.44
CA ARG A 21 -17.86 21.94 18.01
C ARG A 21 -17.01 23.18 17.75
N THR A 22 -15.69 23.03 17.66
CA THR A 22 -14.76 23.90 16.92
C THR A 22 -13.35 23.29 16.93
N PRO A 23 -12.59 23.28 15.82
CA PRO A 23 -11.23 22.75 15.81
C PRO A 23 -10.24 23.74 16.46
N PHE A 24 -9.38 23.25 17.35
CA PHE A 24 -8.32 24.03 17.97
C PHE A 24 -6.98 23.71 17.28
N LEU A 25 -6.30 24.75 16.78
CA LEU A 25 -4.98 24.68 16.18
C LEU A 25 -3.94 24.68 17.32
N LEU A 26 -3.09 23.66 17.42
CA LEU A 26 -1.99 23.63 18.38
C LEU A 26 -0.76 24.33 17.75
N GLN A 27 -0.49 25.56 18.16
CA GLN A 27 0.72 26.29 17.79
C GLN A 27 1.82 26.00 18.84
N ILE A 28 2.90 25.35 18.43
CA ILE A 28 4.11 25.18 19.25
C ILE A 28 5.15 26.19 18.75
N THR A 29 5.49 27.17 19.58
CA THR A 29 6.58 28.12 19.34
C THR A 29 7.88 27.54 19.91
N VAL A 30 8.89 27.33 19.07
CA VAL A 30 10.25 27.02 19.50
C VAL A 30 11.17 28.20 19.19
N GLY A 31 11.94 28.62 20.18
CA GLY A 31 12.76 29.83 20.18
C GLY A 31 13.87 29.84 19.12
N ALA A 32 14.09 31.02 18.56
CA ALA A 32 15.07 31.30 17.53
C ALA A 32 16.52 31.04 18.02
N THR A 33 17.21 30.16 17.31
CA THR A 33 18.66 30.21 17.12
C THR A 33 18.90 30.34 15.61
N LEU A 34 19.85 31.19 15.21
CA LEU A 34 20.07 31.56 13.81
C LEU A 34 20.22 30.33 12.92
N ALA A 35 19.18 30.04 12.12
CA ALA A 35 19.26 29.13 11.01
C ALA A 35 20.01 29.83 9.87
N CYS A 36 21.21 29.34 9.57
CA CYS A 36 21.79 29.50 8.25
C CYS A 36 20.81 28.87 7.25
N ILE A 37 20.37 29.66 6.26
CA ILE A 37 19.49 29.18 5.20
C ILE A 37 20.26 28.14 4.40
N THR A 38 19.97 26.86 4.62
CA THR A 38 20.31 25.80 3.66
C THR A 38 19.07 25.52 2.82
N HIS A 39 19.27 25.55 1.51
CA HIS A 39 18.25 25.27 0.51
C HIS A 39 17.60 23.91 0.79
N GLY A 40 16.28 23.84 0.66
CA GLY A 40 15.47 22.68 1.04
C GLY A 40 16.02 21.36 0.50
N ALA A 41 16.55 20.55 1.40
CA ALA A 41 16.72 19.13 1.16
C ALA A 41 15.33 18.50 1.24
N ASN A 42 14.80 18.03 0.11
CA ASN A 42 13.95 16.85 0.18
C ASN A 42 14.77 15.81 0.95
N ALA A 43 14.28 15.35 2.10
CA ALA A 43 14.94 14.31 2.86
C ALA A 43 14.81 13.00 2.07
N GLN A 44 15.65 12.83 1.05
CA GLN A 44 15.89 11.52 0.47
C GLN A 44 16.42 10.62 1.59
N THR A 45 16.23 9.32 1.46
CA THR A 45 16.74 8.34 2.41
C THR A 45 17.88 7.56 1.78
N ALA A 46 18.58 6.76 2.58
CA ALA A 46 19.73 6.01 2.11
C ALA A 46 19.37 5.00 1.01
N PHE A 47 20.27 4.80 0.05
CA PHE A 47 20.22 3.70 -0.90
C PHE A 47 20.34 2.36 -0.19
N GLN A 48 19.54 1.38 -0.59
CA GLN A 48 19.47 0.09 0.05
C GLN A 48 20.36 -0.95 -0.65
N GLN A 49 21.11 -1.68 0.17
CA GLN A 49 21.83 -2.85 -0.31
C GLN A 49 20.88 -4.03 -0.50
N ALA A 50 20.80 -4.49 -1.76
CA ALA A 50 20.00 -5.64 -2.15
C ALA A 50 20.53 -6.94 -1.52
N ALA A 51 19.69 -7.98 -1.53
CA ALA A 51 20.00 -9.27 -0.94
C ALA A 51 21.23 -9.95 -1.55
N ASP A 52 21.64 -9.62 -2.79
CA ASP A 52 22.86 -10.12 -3.42
C ASP A 52 24.14 -9.35 -2.99
N GLY A 53 23.98 -8.30 -2.18
CA GLY A 53 25.04 -7.42 -1.70
C GLY A 53 25.35 -6.26 -2.66
N THR A 54 24.53 -6.00 -3.66
CA THR A 54 24.69 -4.90 -4.61
C THR A 54 23.99 -3.63 -4.15
N VAL A 55 24.65 -2.48 -4.35
CA VAL A 55 24.07 -1.13 -4.32
C VAL A 55 24.44 -0.46 -5.64
N SER A 56 23.49 0.15 -6.34
CA SER A 56 23.71 0.89 -7.60
C SER A 56 23.14 2.30 -7.48
N MET A 57 23.86 3.32 -7.93
CA MET A 57 23.50 4.72 -7.70
C MET A 57 23.84 5.54 -8.94
N GLU A 58 22.86 6.16 -9.59
CA GLU A 58 23.15 7.18 -10.62
C GLU A 58 23.80 8.39 -9.93
N MET A 59 24.82 8.97 -10.53
CA MET A 59 25.62 10.00 -9.87
C MET A 59 24.83 11.29 -9.64
N GLU A 60 23.84 11.59 -10.47
CA GLU A 60 22.92 12.72 -10.30
C GLU A 60 21.94 12.54 -9.13
N ASN A 61 21.77 11.32 -8.61
CA ASN A 61 20.89 11.03 -7.48
C ASN A 61 21.67 11.05 -6.16
N PHE A 62 22.32 12.17 -5.85
CA PHE A 62 23.10 12.40 -4.63
C PHE A 62 22.23 12.93 -3.46
N ASP A 63 22.67 12.69 -2.22
CA ASP A 63 22.07 13.28 -1.01
C ASP A 63 22.52 14.73 -0.80
N GLN A 64 23.79 15.02 -1.06
CA GLN A 64 24.34 16.37 -0.99
C GLN A 64 25.33 16.62 -2.12
N ASN A 65 25.27 17.82 -2.71
CA ASN A 65 26.29 18.36 -3.59
C ASN A 65 26.99 19.49 -2.85
N VAL A 66 28.10 19.16 -2.19
CA VAL A 66 28.82 20.05 -1.31
C VAL A 66 29.84 20.84 -2.12
N GLU A 67 29.77 22.16 -2.01
CA GLU A 67 30.69 23.05 -2.70
C GLU A 67 32.13 22.92 -2.17
N GLY A 68 33.11 23.05 -3.06
CA GLY A 68 34.53 23.09 -2.71
C GLY A 68 35.21 24.27 -3.38
N ALA A 69 35.66 25.25 -2.58
CA ALA A 69 36.30 26.49 -3.06
C ALA A 69 35.47 27.26 -4.12
N GLY A 70 34.14 27.25 -3.99
CA GLY A 70 33.22 27.95 -4.89
C GLY A 70 32.86 27.22 -6.17
N ALA A 71 33.31 25.96 -6.35
CA ALA A 71 32.83 25.05 -7.38
C ALA A 71 31.88 24.01 -6.78
N SER A 72 31.00 23.46 -7.63
CA SER A 72 30.05 22.38 -7.32
C SER A 72 29.93 21.45 -8.52
N TRP A 73 29.52 20.21 -8.31
CA TRP A 73 29.23 19.30 -9.42
C TRP A 73 28.03 19.81 -10.21
N THR A 74 28.06 19.68 -11.53
CA THR A 74 27.01 20.17 -12.42
C THR A 74 26.39 19.03 -13.21
N LEU A 75 25.07 19.05 -13.32
CA LEU A 75 24.30 18.08 -14.11
C LEU A 75 24.50 18.35 -15.61
N VAL A 76 24.77 17.30 -16.37
CA VAL A 76 24.99 17.33 -17.82
C VAL A 76 24.11 16.27 -18.48
N SER A 77 23.45 16.62 -19.58
CA SER A 77 22.72 15.66 -20.42
C SER A 77 23.70 14.94 -21.36
N ASP A 78 23.69 13.61 -21.32
CA ASP A 78 24.54 12.76 -22.17
C ASP A 78 23.76 11.49 -22.53
N ALA A 79 23.44 11.29 -23.81
CA ALA A 79 22.57 10.19 -24.24
C ALA A 79 23.18 8.79 -24.00
N ASP A 80 24.49 8.69 -23.79
CA ASP A 80 25.21 7.43 -23.59
C ASP A 80 25.44 7.11 -22.09
N ALA A 81 25.08 8.04 -21.19
CA ALA A 81 24.98 7.81 -19.76
C ALA A 81 23.81 6.87 -19.43
N SER A 82 23.85 6.13 -18.32
CA SER A 82 22.87 5.07 -18.02
C SER A 82 21.44 5.57 -17.83
N SER A 83 21.29 6.83 -17.40
CA SER A 83 20.01 7.52 -17.22
C SER A 83 19.77 8.64 -18.25
N ALA A 84 20.63 8.74 -19.27
CA ALA A 84 20.79 9.90 -20.15
C ALA A 84 21.28 11.20 -19.45
N MET A 85 21.73 11.09 -18.19
CA MET A 85 22.26 12.19 -17.39
C MET A 85 23.59 11.79 -16.74
N ALA A 86 24.47 12.75 -16.55
CA ALA A 86 25.76 12.58 -15.87
C ALA A 86 26.07 13.78 -14.99
N MET A 87 27.01 13.62 -14.07
CA MET A 87 27.55 14.70 -13.24
C MET A 87 28.95 15.07 -13.70
N GLN A 88 29.18 16.33 -14.01
CA GLN A 88 30.49 16.89 -14.34
C GLN A 88 31.12 17.57 -13.13
N ALA A 89 32.45 17.45 -13.02
CA ALA A 89 33.24 18.07 -11.96
C ALA A 89 34.00 19.33 -12.45
N PRO A 90 33.36 20.50 -12.63
CA PRO A 90 34.00 21.66 -13.26
C PRO A 90 34.98 22.39 -12.33
N GLY A 91 35.74 23.31 -12.92
CA GLY A 91 36.45 24.36 -12.17
C GLY A 91 37.65 23.87 -11.36
N THR A 92 37.92 24.50 -10.22
CA THR A 92 38.99 24.18 -9.27
C THR A 92 38.42 23.87 -7.88
N GLY A 93 39.23 23.35 -6.96
CA GLY A 93 38.78 22.94 -5.63
C GLY A 93 38.39 21.45 -5.55
N GLN A 94 37.67 21.10 -4.47
CA GLN A 94 37.27 19.73 -4.14
C GLN A 94 35.76 19.63 -3.84
N PRO A 95 34.87 20.07 -4.76
CA PRO A 95 33.45 19.78 -4.61
C PRO A 95 33.20 18.29 -4.56
N ARG A 96 32.12 17.90 -3.88
CA ARG A 96 31.81 16.48 -3.66
C ARG A 96 30.33 16.17 -3.69
N LEU A 97 30.02 14.98 -4.18
CA LEU A 97 28.70 14.36 -4.09
C LEU A 97 28.73 13.36 -2.95
N GLU A 98 27.78 13.46 -2.03
CA GLU A 98 27.61 12.53 -0.91
C GLU A 98 26.36 11.68 -1.11
N TYR A 99 26.48 10.39 -0.79
CA TYR A 99 25.42 9.41 -0.87
C TYR A 99 25.33 8.67 0.45
N ARG A 100 24.12 8.51 0.99
CA ARG A 100 23.87 7.61 2.12
C ARG A 100 23.50 6.23 1.60
N VAL A 101 24.07 5.20 2.18
CA VAL A 101 23.86 3.80 1.81
C VAL A 101 23.62 2.98 3.07
N ASN A 102 22.51 2.26 3.13
CA ASN A 102 22.21 1.29 4.16
C ASN A 102 22.74 -0.09 3.74
N PHE A 103 23.80 -0.54 4.40
CA PHE A 103 24.41 -1.84 4.18
C PHE A 103 23.72 -2.90 5.04
N THR A 104 23.24 -3.96 4.39
CA THR A 104 22.63 -5.13 5.04
C THR A 104 23.63 -6.25 5.29
N ARG A 105 24.88 -6.08 4.82
CA ARG A 105 26.00 -7.01 5.01
C ARG A 105 27.23 -6.29 5.53
N ALA A 106 27.87 -6.87 6.54
CA ALA A 106 29.19 -6.46 6.98
C ALA A 106 30.30 -7.17 6.17
N GLY A 107 31.52 -6.63 6.22
CA GLY A 107 32.71 -7.13 5.56
C GLY A 107 33.09 -6.34 4.31
N THR A 108 33.97 -6.94 3.50
CA THR A 108 34.55 -6.28 2.33
C THR A 108 33.52 -6.10 1.21
N HIS A 109 33.44 -4.87 0.71
CA HIS A 109 32.71 -4.52 -0.50
C HIS A 109 33.66 -3.88 -1.51
N PHE A 110 33.30 -3.93 -2.79
CA PHE A 110 34.05 -3.38 -3.90
C PHE A 110 33.27 -2.28 -4.57
N VAL A 111 33.87 -1.11 -4.69
CA VAL A 111 33.28 0.06 -5.35
C VAL A 111 33.77 0.12 -6.80
N PHE A 112 32.83 0.39 -7.69
CA PHE A 112 33.02 0.61 -9.12
C PHE A 112 32.32 1.92 -9.50
N VAL A 113 32.91 2.66 -10.42
CA VAL A 113 32.38 3.92 -10.94
C VAL A 113 32.39 3.83 -12.46
N ARG A 114 31.25 4.12 -13.09
CA ARG A 114 31.15 4.37 -14.52
C ARG A 114 31.40 5.85 -14.75
N ALA A 115 32.46 6.16 -15.51
CA ALA A 115 32.90 7.53 -15.73
C ALA A 115 33.55 7.69 -17.11
N GLN A 116 33.71 8.93 -17.55
CA GLN A 116 34.39 9.31 -18.78
C GLN A 116 35.38 10.45 -18.50
N GLY A 117 36.61 10.28 -18.98
CA GLY A 117 37.63 11.33 -18.97
C GLY A 117 37.85 11.93 -20.36
N ASN A 118 37.99 13.25 -20.45
CA ASN A 118 38.12 13.95 -21.75
C ASN A 118 39.58 14.22 -22.14
N SER A 119 40.48 14.23 -21.16
CA SER A 119 41.91 14.46 -21.34
C SER A 119 42.70 13.76 -20.23
N GLY A 120 44.02 13.62 -20.37
CA GLY A 120 44.86 13.07 -19.29
C GLY A 120 45.00 13.97 -18.04
N GLY A 121 44.40 15.16 -18.04
CA GLY A 121 44.25 16.02 -16.85
C GLY A 121 42.79 16.19 -16.41
N SER A 122 41.90 15.36 -16.95
CA SER A 122 40.43 15.39 -16.79
C SER A 122 39.87 13.98 -16.77
N ASN A 123 40.58 13.02 -16.19
CA ASN A 123 40.24 11.60 -16.28
C ASN A 123 40.30 10.90 -14.93
N SER A 124 40.11 11.65 -13.85
CA SER A 124 40.09 11.06 -12.52
C SER A 124 39.26 11.81 -11.50
N MET A 125 38.80 11.03 -10.53
CA MET A 125 37.97 11.42 -9.39
C MET A 125 38.48 10.69 -8.15
N TRP A 126 38.17 11.20 -6.96
CA TRP A 126 38.44 10.52 -5.70
C TRP A 126 37.16 9.93 -5.11
N LEU A 127 37.34 8.87 -4.31
CA LEU A 127 36.29 8.20 -3.56
C LEU A 127 36.54 8.35 -2.06
N GLY A 128 35.50 8.62 -1.30
CA GLY A 128 35.48 8.60 0.16
C GLY A 128 34.46 7.60 0.69
N PHE A 129 34.72 7.10 1.89
CA PHE A 129 33.82 6.22 2.63
C PHE A 129 33.79 6.62 4.11
N ASN A 130 32.60 6.87 4.62
CA ASN A 130 32.29 7.23 6.00
C ASN A 130 33.12 8.38 6.59
N GLY A 131 33.30 9.45 5.81
CA GLY A 131 34.06 10.63 6.22
C GLY A 131 35.58 10.52 6.04
N GLU A 132 36.11 9.33 5.77
CA GLU A 132 37.50 9.12 5.41
C GLU A 132 37.66 9.20 3.88
N PHE A 133 38.58 10.06 3.42
CA PHE A 133 38.92 10.19 2.01
C PHE A 133 40.17 9.39 1.72
N PHE A 134 40.10 8.50 0.74
CA PHE A 134 41.27 7.75 0.31
C PHE A 134 41.57 8.10 -1.15
N LEU A 135 42.86 8.28 -1.43
CA LEU A 135 43.37 8.59 -2.76
C LEU A 135 43.25 7.34 -3.66
N TYR A 136 42.07 7.09 -4.20
CA TYR A 136 41.90 6.09 -5.25
C TYR A 136 41.70 6.80 -6.58
N ASN A 137 42.75 6.75 -7.41
CA ASN A 137 42.76 7.34 -8.73
C ASN A 137 41.97 6.42 -9.67
N ALA A 138 40.71 6.72 -9.94
CA ALA A 138 40.06 6.19 -11.14
C ALA A 138 40.78 6.82 -12.33
N ASN A 139 41.65 6.09 -13.03
CA ASN A 139 42.30 6.59 -14.24
C ASN A 139 41.45 6.21 -15.43
N ILE A 140 40.38 6.97 -15.66
CA ILE A 140 39.35 6.64 -16.64
C ILE A 140 39.97 6.55 -18.03
N ASN A 141 40.14 5.32 -18.53
CA ASN A 141 40.75 5.05 -19.83
C ASN A 141 40.08 3.85 -20.52
N PRO A 142 39.89 3.88 -21.85
CA PRO A 142 40.29 4.95 -22.78
C PRO A 142 39.47 6.26 -22.63
N LEU A 143 40.12 7.39 -22.94
CA LEU A 143 39.50 8.71 -22.92
C LEU A 143 38.34 8.81 -23.92
N ASN A 144 37.42 9.74 -23.67
CA ASN A 144 36.24 10.04 -24.49
C ASN A 144 35.30 8.84 -24.70
N SER A 145 35.24 7.96 -23.70
CA SER A 145 34.29 6.85 -23.65
C SER A 145 33.93 6.52 -22.21
N TRP A 146 32.70 6.06 -22.01
CA TRP A 146 32.23 5.54 -20.72
C TRP A 146 32.92 4.24 -20.37
N GLN A 147 33.60 4.21 -19.23
CA GLN A 147 34.33 3.04 -18.73
C GLN A 147 33.95 2.74 -17.29
N TRP A 148 33.97 1.45 -16.94
CA TRP A 148 33.92 1.02 -15.56
C TRP A 148 35.33 0.98 -14.99
N GLU A 149 35.57 1.82 -13.99
CA GLU A 149 36.77 1.81 -13.17
C GLU A 149 36.39 1.32 -11.77
N GLY A 150 37.22 0.50 -11.13
CA GLY A 150 36.85 0.01 -9.81
C GLY A 150 37.59 -1.20 -9.30
N GLY A 151 36.90 -1.94 -8.43
CA GLY A 151 37.47 -3.00 -7.61
C GLY A 151 38.11 -2.45 -6.34
N PHE A 152 37.71 -1.25 -5.91
CA PHE A 152 38.22 -0.61 -4.71
C PHE A 152 37.58 -1.22 -3.48
N ALA A 153 38.38 -1.89 -2.65
CA ALA A 153 37.90 -2.50 -1.43
C ALA A 153 37.59 -1.43 -0.37
N ILE A 154 36.35 -1.47 0.15
CA ILE A 154 35.94 -0.79 1.39
C ILE A 154 35.56 -1.85 2.41
N ASP A 155 35.77 -1.53 3.69
CA ASP A 155 35.37 -2.40 4.80
C ASP A 155 34.14 -1.83 5.49
N VAL A 156 33.08 -2.63 5.56
CA VAL A 156 31.83 -2.28 6.26
C VAL A 156 31.81 -3.05 7.58
N PRO A 157 32.22 -2.45 8.71
CA PRO A 157 32.47 -3.21 9.95
C PRO A 157 31.20 -3.80 10.57
N ALA A 158 30.06 -3.15 10.36
CA ALA A 158 28.74 -3.60 10.80
C ALA A 158 27.66 -3.15 9.81
N VAL A 159 26.53 -3.84 9.78
CA VAL A 159 25.34 -3.40 9.03
C VAL A 159 24.86 -2.04 9.51
N GLY A 160 24.28 -1.24 8.62
CA GLY A 160 23.76 0.09 8.92
C GLY A 160 24.07 1.12 7.84
N GLU A 161 23.74 2.38 8.13
CA GLU A 161 23.93 3.50 7.21
C GLU A 161 25.37 4.03 7.22
N TYR A 162 25.95 4.25 6.03
CA TYR A 162 27.26 4.84 5.82
C TYR A 162 27.20 5.86 4.68
N THR A 163 28.15 6.80 4.67
CA THR A 163 28.30 7.77 3.58
C THR A 163 29.32 7.29 2.56
N VAL A 164 28.96 7.34 1.28
CA VAL A 164 29.86 7.19 0.14
C VAL A 164 30.04 8.57 -0.50
N THR A 165 31.25 8.92 -0.91
CA THR A 165 31.52 10.27 -1.40
C THR A 165 32.32 10.25 -2.69
N MET A 166 31.87 10.96 -3.73
CA MET A 166 32.65 11.23 -4.93
C MET A 166 33.19 12.64 -4.87
N VAL A 167 34.51 12.80 -5.03
CA VAL A 167 35.18 14.10 -4.94
C VAL A 167 35.89 14.41 -6.25
N ARG A 168 35.82 15.67 -6.67
CA ARG A 168 36.59 16.16 -7.81
C ARG A 168 38.09 16.01 -7.51
N ARG A 169 38.81 15.33 -8.40
CA ARG A 169 40.27 15.34 -8.44
C ARG A 169 40.75 16.25 -9.56
N GLU A 170 40.32 15.96 -10.77
CA GLU A 170 40.65 16.69 -12.00
C GLU A 170 39.43 17.41 -12.57
N SER A 171 39.64 18.41 -13.45
CA SER A 171 38.51 19.18 -13.99
C SER A 171 37.80 18.39 -15.08
N ASP A 172 36.49 18.54 -15.15
CA ASP A 172 35.64 18.18 -16.28
C ASP A 172 35.51 16.68 -16.57
N ALA A 173 35.98 15.81 -15.67
CA ALA A 173 35.61 14.40 -15.69
C ALA A 173 34.08 14.26 -15.52
N LEU A 174 33.50 13.33 -16.27
CA LEU A 174 32.08 12.99 -16.21
C LEU A 174 31.90 11.71 -15.41
N GLY A 175 31.01 11.74 -14.43
CA GLY A 175 30.60 10.59 -13.64
C GLY A 175 29.15 10.23 -13.92
N ASP A 176 28.88 8.96 -14.13
CA ASP A 176 27.55 8.45 -14.51
C ASP A 176 26.96 7.58 -13.40
N LYS A 177 27.67 6.55 -12.94
CA LYS A 177 27.12 5.60 -11.98
C LYS A 177 28.15 5.12 -10.95
N ILE A 178 27.70 4.83 -9.74
CA ILE A 178 28.47 4.17 -8.68
C ILE A 178 27.80 2.84 -8.37
N VAL A 179 28.58 1.76 -8.35
CA VAL A 179 28.12 0.41 -7.99
C VAL A 179 29.00 -0.14 -6.88
N ILE A 180 28.39 -0.61 -5.80
CA ILE A 180 29.05 -1.25 -4.68
C ILE A 180 28.57 -2.70 -4.63
N LYS A 181 29.49 -3.67 -4.58
CA LYS A 181 29.17 -5.10 -4.62
C LYS A 181 30.02 -5.88 -3.62
N THR A 182 29.51 -7.01 -3.15
CA THR A 182 30.33 -7.97 -2.39
C THR A 182 31.28 -8.80 -3.27
N SER A 183 31.02 -8.84 -4.58
CA SER A 183 31.91 -9.48 -5.58
C SER A 183 32.81 -8.45 -6.25
N ASN A 184 34.09 -8.80 -6.44
CA ASN A 184 35.05 -7.99 -7.21
C ASN A 184 34.96 -8.27 -8.72
N VAL A 185 33.73 -8.28 -9.25
CA VAL A 185 33.47 -8.46 -10.68
C VAL A 185 33.01 -7.14 -11.25
N VAL A 186 33.79 -6.59 -12.18
CA VAL A 186 33.52 -5.32 -12.87
C VAL A 186 32.15 -5.40 -13.55
N PRO A 187 31.27 -4.40 -13.33
CA PRO A 187 30.00 -4.31 -14.08
C PRO A 187 30.22 -4.13 -15.59
N THR A 188 29.21 -4.47 -16.38
CA THR A 188 29.25 -4.35 -17.83
C THR A 188 28.15 -3.42 -18.34
N GLY A 189 28.34 -2.83 -19.53
CA GLY A 189 27.33 -1.94 -20.13
C GLY A 189 26.98 -0.77 -19.20
N ASN A 190 25.68 -0.50 -19.03
CA ASN A 190 25.16 0.55 -18.15
C ASN A 190 25.11 0.15 -16.66
N GLY A 191 25.60 -1.05 -16.31
CA GLY A 191 25.53 -1.59 -14.96
C GLY A 191 24.10 -1.96 -14.54
N PRO A 192 23.91 -2.31 -13.25
CA PRO A 192 22.61 -2.62 -12.69
C PRO A 192 21.69 -1.38 -12.68
N VAL A 193 20.39 -1.63 -12.64
CA VAL A 193 19.40 -0.59 -12.29
C VAL A 193 19.75 0.02 -10.94
N GLN A 194 19.43 1.31 -10.76
CA GLN A 194 19.65 2.00 -9.50
C GLN A 194 18.94 1.28 -8.35
N SER A 195 19.61 1.17 -7.21
CA SER A 195 19.06 0.64 -5.97
C SER A 195 17.94 1.53 -5.45
N PRO A 196 16.92 0.95 -4.78
CA PRO A 196 15.92 1.76 -4.11
C PRO A 196 16.57 2.58 -3.00
N ARG A 197 15.99 3.75 -2.71
CA ARG A 197 16.20 4.49 -1.46
C ARG A 197 14.96 4.24 -0.61
N ASP A 198 15.06 4.09 0.71
CA ASP A 198 13.90 3.89 1.63
C ASP A 198 12.99 5.13 1.72
N GLY A 199 12.51 5.62 0.58
CA GLY A 199 12.03 6.99 0.35
C GLY A 199 11.96 7.38 -1.14
N GLY A 200 12.44 6.54 -2.05
CA GLY A 200 11.84 6.37 -3.37
C GLY A 200 10.85 5.22 -3.26
N GLY A 201 9.56 5.53 -3.16
CA GLY A 201 8.54 4.64 -2.63
C GLY A 201 8.59 3.22 -3.18
N ASN A 202 8.69 2.24 -2.29
CA ASN A 202 8.20 0.88 -2.55
C ASN A 202 6.78 1.04 -3.09
N ASN A 203 6.55 0.51 -4.27
CA ASN A 203 5.21 0.54 -4.84
C ASN A 203 4.30 -0.29 -3.93
N ILE A 204 3.03 0.08 -3.84
CA ILE A 204 2.08 -0.82 -3.21
C ILE A 204 1.86 -1.99 -4.17
N PRO A 205 1.59 -3.20 -3.67
CA PRO A 205 1.23 -4.33 -4.52
C PRO A 205 0.08 -3.97 -5.47
N VAL A 206 0.23 -4.27 -6.76
CA VAL A 206 -0.85 -4.14 -7.73
C VAL A 206 -1.72 -5.38 -7.64
N VAL A 207 -2.91 -5.21 -7.05
CA VAL A 207 -3.90 -6.28 -6.90
C VAL A 207 -4.93 -6.23 -8.03
N GLN A 208 -5.25 -7.39 -8.59
CA GLN A 208 -6.33 -7.57 -9.57
C GLN A 208 -7.23 -8.72 -9.14
N ILE A 209 -8.55 -8.54 -9.31
CA ILE A 209 -9.55 -9.59 -9.13
C ILE A 209 -9.95 -10.07 -10.52
N ALA A 210 -9.69 -11.35 -10.81
CA ALA A 210 -10.06 -11.99 -12.08
C ALA A 210 -11.46 -12.63 -12.01
N SER A 211 -11.87 -13.09 -10.83
CA SER A 211 -13.21 -13.61 -10.55
C SER A 211 -13.55 -13.34 -9.08
N PRO A 212 -14.80 -12.97 -8.75
CA PRO A 212 -15.91 -12.70 -9.65
C PRO A 212 -15.72 -11.39 -10.45
N ALA A 213 -16.43 -11.27 -11.58
CA ALA A 213 -16.46 -10.02 -12.34
C ALA A 213 -17.28 -8.94 -11.59
N ASP A 214 -16.91 -7.67 -11.77
CA ASP A 214 -17.67 -6.55 -11.20
C ASP A 214 -19.11 -6.52 -11.72
N GLY A 215 -20.06 -6.42 -10.80
CA GLY A 215 -21.50 -6.49 -11.05
C GLY A 215 -22.07 -7.90 -11.23
N ALA A 216 -21.32 -8.97 -10.94
CA ALA A 216 -21.84 -10.34 -11.05
C ALA A 216 -22.97 -10.62 -10.05
N ASN A 217 -23.93 -11.44 -10.48
CA ASN A 217 -25.07 -11.88 -9.66
C ASN A 217 -25.01 -13.37 -9.41
N PHE A 218 -25.29 -13.78 -8.17
CA PHE A 218 -25.31 -15.17 -7.74
C PHE A 218 -26.58 -15.46 -6.93
N ALA A 219 -27.04 -16.71 -6.95
CA ALA A 219 -28.13 -17.14 -6.10
C ALA A 219 -27.64 -17.35 -4.66
N LEU A 220 -28.49 -17.03 -3.68
CA LEU A 220 -28.22 -17.32 -2.26
C LEU A 220 -27.84 -18.80 -2.05
N GLY A 221 -26.73 -19.02 -1.34
CA GLY A 221 -26.18 -20.36 -1.06
C GLY A 221 -25.34 -20.96 -2.20
N GLY A 222 -25.23 -20.27 -3.34
CA GLY A 222 -24.30 -20.65 -4.40
C GLY A 222 -22.84 -20.45 -3.98
N LEU A 223 -21.97 -21.38 -4.40
CA LEU A 223 -20.52 -21.18 -4.29
C LEU A 223 -20.05 -20.21 -5.37
N ILE A 224 -19.20 -19.27 -4.96
CA ILE A 224 -18.56 -18.28 -5.82
C ILE A 224 -17.07 -18.60 -5.84
N ASP A 225 -16.51 -18.71 -7.04
CA ASP A 225 -15.08 -18.90 -7.25
C ASP A 225 -14.38 -17.54 -7.28
N PHE A 226 -13.45 -17.34 -6.34
CA PHE A 226 -12.62 -16.16 -6.23
C PHE A 226 -11.23 -16.47 -6.77
N SER A 227 -10.74 -15.60 -7.65
CA SER A 227 -9.38 -15.67 -8.18
C SER A 227 -8.81 -14.27 -8.35
N GLY A 228 -7.57 -14.05 -7.92
CA GLY A 228 -6.91 -12.76 -8.03
C GLY A 228 -5.40 -12.90 -8.10
N THR A 229 -4.75 -11.79 -8.49
CA THR A 229 -3.30 -11.69 -8.54
C THR A 229 -2.81 -10.48 -7.76
N ALA A 230 -1.65 -10.59 -7.13
CA ALA A 230 -0.91 -9.48 -6.56
C ALA A 230 0.52 -9.51 -7.09
N ASN A 231 0.99 -8.39 -7.65
CA ASN A 231 2.37 -8.23 -8.06
C ASN A 231 2.92 -6.93 -7.51
N ASP A 232 4.10 -7.02 -6.92
CA ASP A 232 4.86 -5.88 -6.47
C ASP A 232 6.10 -5.69 -7.34
N ASN A 233 6.48 -4.44 -7.61
CA ASN A 233 7.60 -4.16 -8.52
C ASN A 233 8.95 -4.55 -7.89
N GLU A 234 9.03 -4.51 -6.56
CA GLU A 234 10.25 -4.78 -5.79
C GLU A 234 10.33 -6.26 -5.36
N GLU A 235 9.19 -6.87 -5.02
CA GLU A 235 9.13 -8.25 -4.49
C GLU A 235 8.67 -9.30 -5.51
N GLY A 236 8.05 -8.87 -6.61
CA GLY A 236 7.49 -9.76 -7.62
C GLY A 236 6.13 -10.32 -7.20
N GLU A 237 5.95 -11.63 -7.34
CA GLU A 237 4.64 -12.29 -7.24
C GLU A 237 4.22 -12.49 -5.77
N LEU A 238 3.06 -11.94 -5.38
CA LEU A 238 2.53 -11.95 -4.01
C LEU A 238 1.14 -12.59 -3.89
N SER A 239 0.57 -13.21 -4.92
CA SER A 239 -0.83 -13.68 -4.91
C SER A 239 -1.11 -14.73 -3.84
N ALA A 240 -0.09 -15.48 -3.39
CA ALA A 240 -0.23 -16.42 -2.29
C ALA A 240 -0.58 -15.76 -0.94
N SER A 241 -0.28 -14.46 -0.77
CA SER A 241 -0.56 -13.69 0.45
C SER A 241 -1.86 -12.88 0.39
N LEU A 242 -2.62 -12.95 -0.71
CA LEU A 242 -3.88 -12.22 -0.83
C LEU A 242 -4.83 -12.53 0.33
N LEU A 243 -5.44 -11.47 0.87
CA LEU A 243 -6.52 -11.54 1.85
C LEU A 243 -7.80 -11.00 1.23
N TRP A 244 -8.92 -11.69 1.45
CA TRP A 244 -10.21 -11.34 0.86
C TRP A 244 -11.24 -11.06 1.93
N ALA A 245 -11.98 -9.97 1.76
CA ALA A 245 -13.04 -9.57 2.68
C ALA A 245 -14.29 -9.09 1.93
N SER A 246 -15.45 -9.38 2.50
CA SER A 246 -16.72 -8.70 2.21
C SER A 246 -16.98 -7.63 3.26
N ASP A 247 -17.54 -6.51 2.83
CA ASP A 247 -18.08 -5.47 3.70
C ASP A 247 -19.20 -5.93 4.65
N GLN A 248 -19.91 -7.01 4.30
CA GLN A 248 -20.98 -7.59 5.12
C GLN A 248 -20.54 -8.82 5.90
N ASP A 249 -19.83 -9.75 5.26
CA ASP A 249 -19.47 -11.05 5.86
C ASP A 249 -18.09 -11.05 6.55
N GLY A 250 -17.31 -9.98 6.42
CA GLY A 250 -15.96 -9.89 6.97
C GLY A 250 -14.94 -10.69 6.16
N PRO A 251 -13.90 -11.29 6.76
CA PRO A 251 -12.92 -12.11 6.05
C PRO A 251 -13.57 -13.36 5.45
N ILE A 252 -13.41 -13.54 4.13
CA ILE A 252 -14.06 -14.62 3.37
C ILE A 252 -13.07 -15.63 2.78
N GLY A 253 -11.78 -15.30 2.72
CA GLY A 253 -10.75 -16.20 2.20
C GLY A 253 -9.36 -15.59 2.10
N SER A 254 -8.42 -16.39 1.61
CA SER A 254 -7.01 -16.02 1.43
C SER A 254 -6.38 -16.80 0.28
N GLY A 255 -5.28 -16.28 -0.26
CA GLY A 255 -4.54 -16.85 -1.37
C GLY A 255 -5.10 -16.47 -2.75
N ALA A 256 -4.40 -16.93 -3.79
CA ALA A 256 -4.70 -16.58 -5.17
C ALA A 256 -6.06 -17.11 -5.65
N ASN A 257 -6.54 -18.24 -5.10
CA ASN A 257 -7.79 -18.87 -5.49
C ASN A 257 -8.47 -19.55 -4.28
N PHE A 258 -9.78 -19.37 -4.14
CA PHE A 258 -10.63 -20.10 -3.19
C PHE A 258 -12.10 -20.00 -3.61
N SER A 259 -12.99 -20.74 -2.96
CA SER A 259 -14.44 -20.64 -3.20
C SER A 259 -15.21 -20.57 -1.89
N THR A 260 -16.25 -19.72 -1.84
CA THR A 260 -17.16 -19.62 -0.69
C THR A 260 -18.53 -19.10 -1.11
N SER A 261 -19.51 -19.17 -0.22
CA SER A 261 -20.83 -18.53 -0.37
C SER A 261 -20.92 -17.26 0.47
N LEU A 262 -21.72 -16.29 0.03
CA LEU A 262 -21.97 -15.03 0.72
C LEU A 262 -23.41 -14.96 1.24
N SER A 263 -23.66 -14.09 2.23
CA SER A 263 -25.01 -13.78 2.69
C SER A 263 -25.85 -13.05 1.62
N ALA A 264 -27.14 -12.85 1.87
CA ALA A 264 -28.01 -12.20 0.89
C ALA A 264 -27.78 -10.68 0.84
N GLY A 265 -27.75 -10.11 -0.36
CA GLY A 265 -27.60 -8.67 -0.58
C GLY A 265 -26.46 -8.31 -1.53
N THR A 266 -26.15 -7.02 -1.62
CA THR A 266 -25.03 -6.51 -2.43
C THR A 266 -23.78 -6.38 -1.58
N HIS A 267 -22.68 -7.02 -2.00
CA HIS A 267 -21.40 -7.01 -1.31
C HIS A 267 -20.35 -6.23 -2.11
N ILE A 268 -19.48 -5.53 -1.38
CA ILE A 268 -18.20 -5.03 -1.89
C ILE A 268 -17.13 -6.02 -1.45
N ILE A 269 -16.56 -6.73 -2.41
CA ILE A 269 -15.48 -7.69 -2.18
C ILE A 269 -14.16 -6.99 -2.38
N THR A 270 -13.35 -6.93 -1.33
CA THR A 270 -12.00 -6.35 -1.35
C THR A 270 -10.96 -7.46 -1.30
N ALA A 271 -10.00 -7.42 -2.23
CA ALA A 271 -8.78 -8.22 -2.17
C ALA A 271 -7.60 -7.30 -1.86
N SER A 272 -6.72 -7.70 -0.94
CA SER A 272 -5.55 -6.93 -0.55
C SER A 272 -4.30 -7.80 -0.37
N ALA A 273 -3.13 -7.24 -0.69
CA ALA A 273 -1.84 -7.83 -0.38
C ALA A 273 -0.96 -6.81 0.35
N GLU A 274 -0.17 -7.29 1.30
CA GLU A 274 0.83 -6.53 2.04
C GLU A 274 2.23 -6.98 1.59
N ASP A 275 3.11 -6.04 1.32
CA ASP A 275 4.52 -6.30 1.01
C ASP A 275 5.38 -6.37 2.30
N SER A 276 6.65 -6.72 2.16
CA SER A 276 7.59 -6.79 3.29
C SER A 276 7.92 -5.42 3.90
N SER A 277 7.56 -4.32 3.22
CA SER A 277 7.62 -2.95 3.73
C SER A 277 6.33 -2.53 4.47
N PHE A 278 5.39 -3.46 4.68
CA PHE A 278 4.10 -3.25 5.32
C PHE A 278 3.18 -2.26 4.60
N GLN A 279 3.38 -2.03 3.29
CA GLN A 279 2.43 -1.28 2.49
C GLN A 279 1.39 -2.20 1.86
N ILE A 280 0.17 -1.70 1.75
CA ILE A 280 -0.98 -2.50 1.34
C ILE A 280 -1.51 -1.99 0.01
N GLY A 281 -1.54 -2.89 -0.97
CA GLY A 281 -2.25 -2.74 -2.21
C GLY A 281 -3.61 -3.41 -2.14
N SER A 282 -4.65 -2.81 -2.71
CA SER A 282 -5.98 -3.42 -2.74
C SER A 282 -6.79 -3.02 -3.97
N THR A 283 -7.77 -3.86 -4.29
CA THR A 283 -8.80 -3.60 -5.30
C THR A 283 -10.12 -4.19 -4.84
N ALA A 284 -11.23 -3.75 -5.44
CA ALA A 284 -12.55 -4.23 -5.08
C ALA A 284 -13.46 -4.42 -6.29
N VAL A 285 -14.42 -5.33 -6.13
CA VAL A 285 -15.53 -5.58 -7.06
C VAL A 285 -16.84 -5.64 -6.30
N THR A 286 -17.94 -5.29 -6.96
CA THR A 286 -19.30 -5.41 -6.42
C THR A 286 -19.94 -6.70 -6.92
N VAL A 287 -20.60 -7.45 -6.04
CA VAL A 287 -21.43 -8.60 -6.43
C VAL A 287 -22.78 -8.54 -5.72
N THR A 288 -23.82 -9.12 -6.32
CA THR A 288 -25.14 -9.24 -5.68
C THR A 288 -25.53 -10.69 -5.49
N ILE A 289 -25.99 -11.00 -4.29
CA ILE A 289 -26.54 -12.30 -3.91
C ILE A 289 -28.04 -12.15 -3.83
N ASP A 290 -28.72 -12.68 -4.84
CA ASP A 290 -30.17 -12.63 -4.95
C ASP A 290 -30.78 -13.53 -3.88
N ALA A 291 -31.45 -12.89 -2.92
CA ALA A 291 -32.39 -13.60 -2.07
C ALA A 291 -33.57 -14.08 -2.94
N PRO A 292 -34.08 -15.30 -2.74
CA PRO A 292 -35.35 -15.66 -3.34
C PRO A 292 -36.41 -14.63 -2.92
N THR A 293 -37.14 -14.10 -3.90
CA THR A 293 -38.24 -13.18 -3.65
C THR A 293 -39.34 -13.93 -2.90
N ASN A 294 -39.73 -13.48 -1.71
CA ASN A 294 -40.88 -14.02 -0.99
C ASN A 294 -42.16 -13.37 -1.53
N ALA A 295 -43.08 -14.14 -2.10
CA ALA A 295 -44.37 -13.62 -2.52
C ALA A 295 -45.30 -13.42 -1.30
N ALA A 296 -46.31 -12.56 -1.44
CA ALA A 296 -47.37 -12.51 -0.44
C ALA A 296 -48.32 -13.72 -0.65
N PRO A 297 -48.85 -14.33 0.42
CA PRO A 297 -49.82 -15.40 0.29
C PRO A 297 -51.11 -14.88 -0.35
N ILE A 298 -51.70 -15.69 -1.23
CA ILE A 298 -53.02 -15.43 -1.83
C ILE A 298 -54.07 -15.95 -0.86
N VAL A 299 -54.95 -15.06 -0.39
CA VAL A 299 -56.05 -15.39 0.53
C VAL A 299 -57.39 -15.27 -0.19
N THR A 300 -58.24 -16.29 -0.05
CA THR A 300 -59.61 -16.28 -0.57
C THR A 300 -60.60 -16.62 0.54
N ILE A 301 -61.63 -15.80 0.70
CA ILE A 301 -62.79 -16.15 1.53
C ILE A 301 -63.73 -17.00 0.66
N THR A 302 -63.98 -18.24 1.07
CA THR A 302 -64.90 -19.16 0.40
C THR A 302 -66.29 -19.17 1.03
N SER A 303 -66.40 -18.74 2.29
CA SER A 303 -67.67 -18.52 2.98
C SER A 303 -67.49 -17.46 4.08
N PRO A 304 -68.47 -16.56 4.29
CA PRO A 304 -69.69 -16.41 3.49
C PRO A 304 -69.40 -15.83 2.10
N ALA A 305 -70.36 -15.95 1.17
CA ALA A 305 -70.25 -15.31 -0.14
C ALA A 305 -70.31 -13.78 0.01
N ASP A 306 -69.58 -13.06 -0.84
CA ASP A 306 -69.57 -11.59 -0.82
C ASP A 306 -71.00 -11.03 -0.99
N GLY A 307 -71.33 -10.01 -0.20
CA GLY A 307 -72.66 -9.41 -0.15
C GLY A 307 -73.75 -10.23 0.57
N SER A 308 -73.41 -11.34 1.23
CA SER A 308 -74.38 -12.09 2.06
C SER A 308 -74.92 -11.23 3.21
N SER A 309 -76.19 -11.42 3.54
CA SER A 309 -76.84 -10.83 4.73
C SER A 309 -77.32 -11.92 5.67
N PHE A 310 -77.20 -11.65 6.97
CA PHE A 310 -77.53 -12.59 8.05
C PHE A 310 -78.37 -11.86 9.10
N SER A 311 -79.19 -12.61 9.84
CA SER A 311 -79.89 -12.07 11.01
C SER A 311 -78.97 -11.93 12.23
N ASP A 312 -79.33 -11.08 13.19
CA ASP A 312 -78.51 -10.68 14.35
C ASP A 312 -78.10 -11.83 15.29
N VAL A 313 -78.80 -12.96 15.23
CA VAL A 313 -78.52 -14.17 16.02
C VAL A 313 -78.09 -15.37 15.17
N GLU A 314 -77.90 -15.17 13.87
CA GLU A 314 -77.52 -16.25 12.97
C GLU A 314 -76.06 -16.68 13.19
N THR A 315 -75.84 -18.00 13.15
CA THR A 315 -74.49 -18.55 13.16
C THR A 315 -73.95 -18.54 11.74
N ILE A 316 -72.87 -17.81 11.51
CA ILE A 316 -72.22 -17.66 10.22
C ILE A 316 -71.01 -18.60 10.19
N SER A 317 -70.94 -19.43 9.15
CA SER A 317 -69.77 -20.26 8.88
C SER A 317 -68.77 -19.48 8.01
N PHE A 318 -67.59 -19.25 8.56
CA PHE A 318 -66.46 -18.66 7.88
C PHE A 318 -65.52 -19.74 7.40
N ALA A 319 -65.14 -19.70 6.14
CA ALA A 319 -64.15 -20.60 5.56
C ALA A 319 -63.33 -19.84 4.53
N GLY A 320 -62.02 -20.10 4.50
CA GLY A 320 -61.12 -19.48 3.54
C GLY A 320 -59.92 -20.37 3.26
N THR A 321 -59.20 -20.03 2.20
CA THR A 321 -57.95 -20.67 1.79
C THR A 321 -56.83 -19.64 1.76
N ALA A 322 -55.61 -20.08 2.07
CA ALA A 322 -54.41 -19.29 1.89
C ALA A 322 -53.30 -20.16 1.29
N SER A 323 -52.76 -19.73 0.16
CA SER A 323 -51.64 -20.39 -0.50
C SER A 323 -50.50 -19.41 -0.70
N ASP A 324 -49.32 -19.83 -0.29
CA ASP A 324 -48.06 -19.13 -0.48
C ASP A 324 -47.23 -19.86 -1.53
N THR A 325 -46.55 -19.14 -2.43
CA THR A 325 -45.80 -19.77 -3.52
C THR A 325 -44.59 -20.53 -3.00
N GLU A 326 -43.94 -20.00 -1.95
CA GLU A 326 -42.72 -20.55 -1.36
C GLU A 326 -43.03 -21.60 -0.27
N SER A 327 -44.12 -21.39 0.49
CA SER A 327 -44.44 -22.21 1.67
C SER A 327 -45.58 -23.22 1.45
N GLY A 328 -46.28 -23.15 0.33
CA GLY A 328 -47.43 -24.02 0.02
C GLY A 328 -48.69 -23.62 0.78
N ASP A 329 -49.44 -24.60 1.30
CA ASP A 329 -50.69 -24.33 2.02
C ASP A 329 -50.42 -23.72 3.40
N VAL A 330 -50.83 -22.46 3.57
CA VAL A 330 -50.72 -21.69 4.81
C VAL A 330 -52.11 -21.38 5.41
N THR A 331 -53.14 -22.11 4.98
CA THR A 331 -54.54 -21.88 5.37
C THR A 331 -54.76 -21.95 6.88
N ALA A 332 -53.99 -22.78 7.59
CA ALA A 332 -54.07 -22.89 9.05
C ALA A 332 -53.67 -21.57 9.78
N SER A 333 -52.95 -20.68 9.12
CA SER A 333 -52.48 -19.40 9.67
C SER A 333 -53.44 -18.23 9.46
N LEU A 334 -54.60 -18.46 8.82
CA LEU A 334 -55.60 -17.40 8.62
C LEU A 334 -56.04 -16.76 9.94
N ARG A 335 -56.19 -15.43 9.91
CA ARG A 335 -56.75 -14.62 11.01
C ARG A 335 -57.88 -13.76 10.46
N TRP A 336 -59.04 -13.84 11.11
CA TRP A 336 -60.27 -13.22 10.65
C TRP A 336 -60.59 -11.98 11.46
N ILE A 337 -60.87 -10.86 10.77
CA ILE A 337 -61.10 -9.55 11.38
C ILE A 337 -62.37 -8.94 10.80
N SER A 338 -63.33 -8.61 11.67
CA SER A 338 -64.44 -7.71 11.40
C SER A 338 -63.97 -6.27 11.60
N ASN A 339 -64.41 -5.36 10.73
CA ASN A 339 -64.17 -3.93 10.89
C ASN A 339 -64.90 -3.34 12.13
N ILE A 340 -65.87 -4.06 12.68
CA ILE A 340 -66.65 -3.65 13.86
C ILE A 340 -66.21 -4.43 15.09
N ASP A 341 -66.20 -5.77 15.02
CA ASP A 341 -65.96 -6.65 16.17
C ASP A 341 -64.47 -6.95 16.41
N GLY A 342 -63.58 -6.52 15.51
CA GLY A 342 -62.16 -6.86 15.60
C GLY A 342 -61.91 -8.33 15.28
N VAL A 343 -61.10 -9.02 16.08
CA VAL A 343 -60.74 -10.42 15.80
C VAL A 343 -61.93 -11.33 16.07
N ILE A 344 -62.38 -12.03 15.03
CA ILE A 344 -63.55 -12.91 15.11
C ILE A 344 -63.18 -14.40 15.02
N GLY A 345 -61.98 -14.74 14.54
CA GLY A 345 -61.55 -16.13 14.43
C GLY A 345 -60.15 -16.34 13.88
N SER A 346 -59.77 -17.61 13.77
CA SER A 346 -58.48 -18.06 13.21
C SER A 346 -58.60 -19.44 12.56
N GLY A 347 -57.69 -19.76 11.65
CA GLY A 347 -57.63 -21.04 10.94
C GLY A 347 -58.49 -21.09 9.69
N SER A 348 -58.52 -22.28 9.07
CA SER A 348 -59.19 -22.54 7.78
C SER A 348 -60.69 -22.26 7.79
N SER A 349 -61.32 -22.48 8.94
CA SER A 349 -62.75 -22.28 9.13
C SER A 349 -63.10 -22.14 10.60
N PHE A 350 -64.13 -21.35 10.90
CA PHE A 350 -64.73 -21.24 12.22
C PHE A 350 -66.20 -20.80 12.08
N GLU A 351 -66.96 -20.91 13.16
CA GLU A 351 -68.32 -20.39 13.23
C GLU A 351 -68.38 -19.23 14.23
N SER A 352 -69.14 -18.19 13.91
CA SER A 352 -69.39 -17.08 14.82
C SER A 352 -70.82 -16.59 14.67
N SER A 353 -71.40 -16.12 15.78
CA SER A 353 -72.75 -15.57 15.85
C SER A 353 -72.74 -14.25 16.62
N GLY A 354 -73.70 -13.36 16.38
CA GLY A 354 -73.80 -12.10 17.12
C GLY A 354 -72.70 -11.10 16.80
N LEU A 355 -72.30 -11.01 15.53
CA LEU A 355 -71.44 -9.93 15.02
C LEU A 355 -72.24 -8.62 14.93
N SER A 356 -71.59 -7.48 15.21
CA SER A 356 -72.25 -6.19 15.48
C SER A 356 -72.44 -5.28 14.27
#